data_AF-R6JPP5-F1
#
_entry.id   AF-R6JPP5-F1
#
_cell.length_a   1.000
_cell.length_b   1.000
_cell.length_c   1.000
_cell.angle_alpha   90.00
_cell.angle_beta   90.00
_cell.angle_gamma   90.00
#
_symmetry.space_group_name_H-M   'P 1'
#
loop_
_entity.id
_entity.type
_entity.pdbx_description
1 polymer ?
#
loop_
_entity_poly.entity_id
_entity_poly.type
_entity_poly.pdbx_seq_one_letter_code
_entity_poly.pdbx_strand_id
1 'polypeptide(L)'
;MPSTNASGKKVIFNQQDLERIAAMLEVPGLYKFSYENKDGVSAEMATHVAVWMAAREDIKGTSFPSGTVVLDLFKYYGQTVVNFKSNCNAAAKKENIYDIISYSNKDSVFTITKGEAKQQSVKINRVESLGNNNYYKVTGSVSGEKSCKKVVAVVQKNRLDTELGFSIKALKWS
;
A
#
# COMPACT_ATOMS: atom_id res chain seq x y z
N MET A 1 0.27 -12.12 -13.57
CA MET A 1 0.78 -10.77 -13.25
C MET A 1 2.28 -10.85 -13.00
N PRO A 2 3.08 -9.82 -13.34
CA PRO A 2 4.54 -9.86 -13.15
C PRO A 2 4.95 -9.89 -11.68
N SER A 3 6.08 -10.54 -11.37
CA SER A 3 6.68 -10.57 -10.03
C SER A 3 7.78 -9.53 -9.84
N THR A 4 8.26 -9.34 -8.61
CA THR A 4 9.37 -8.40 -8.32
C THR A 4 10.69 -8.75 -9.02
N ASN A 5 10.86 -10.01 -9.44
CA ASN A 5 12.03 -10.48 -10.18
C ASN A 5 11.95 -10.22 -11.69
N ALA A 6 10.79 -9.80 -12.21
CA ALA A 6 10.64 -9.49 -13.64
C ALA A 6 11.61 -8.38 -14.07
N SER A 7 11.99 -8.38 -15.35
CA SER A 7 12.81 -7.35 -15.97
C SER A 7 12.05 -6.71 -17.13
N GLY A 8 12.40 -5.47 -17.44
CA GLY A 8 11.68 -4.69 -18.44
C GLY A 8 12.56 -3.64 -19.10
N LYS A 9 11.95 -2.84 -19.97
CA LYS A 9 12.63 -1.73 -20.65
C LYS A 9 12.57 -0.48 -19.78
N LYS A 10 13.71 0.17 -19.56
CA LYS A 10 13.75 1.44 -18.79
C LYS A 10 12.85 2.48 -19.45
N VAL A 11 12.07 3.18 -18.64
CA VAL A 11 11.20 4.28 -19.06
C VAL A 11 11.33 5.45 -18.09
N ILE A 12 10.88 6.63 -18.53
CA ILE A 12 10.86 7.85 -17.71
C ILE A 12 9.42 8.14 -17.32
N PHE A 13 9.19 8.35 -16.03
CA PHE A 13 7.93 8.83 -15.49
C PHE A 13 8.05 10.32 -15.20
N ASN A 14 6.92 11.03 -15.24
CA ASN A 14 6.88 12.42 -14.79
C ASN A 14 7.02 12.48 -13.26
N GLN A 15 7.34 13.67 -12.75
CA GLN A 15 7.59 13.87 -11.32
C GLN A 15 6.38 13.49 -10.45
N GLN A 16 5.17 13.84 -10.89
CA GLN A 16 3.94 13.55 -10.16
C GLN A 16 3.68 12.05 -9.99
N ASP A 17 3.95 11.25 -11.03
CA ASP A 17 3.81 9.79 -10.97
C ASP A 17 4.86 9.18 -10.03
N LEU A 18 6.10 9.69 -10.05
CA LEU A 18 7.16 9.24 -9.15
C LEU A 18 6.81 9.55 -7.67
N GLU A 19 6.29 10.74 -7.39
CA GLU A 19 5.85 11.15 -6.06
C GLU A 19 4.66 10.35 -5.56
N ARG A 20 3.69 10.05 -6.42
CA ARG A 20 2.55 9.18 -6.09
C ARG A 20 3.00 7.78 -5.70
N ILE A 21 3.88 7.19 -6.52
CA ILE A 21 4.42 5.84 -6.24
C ILE A 21 5.25 5.85 -4.97
N ALA A 22 6.10 6.88 -4.76
CA ALA A 22 6.86 7.02 -3.54
C ALA A 22 5.94 7.10 -2.31
N ALA A 23 4.92 7.95 -2.34
CA ALA A 23 3.97 8.09 -1.24
C ALA A 23 3.25 6.78 -0.91
N MET A 24 2.87 5.98 -1.92
CA MET A 24 2.29 4.65 -1.71
C MET A 24 3.26 3.68 -1.06
N LEU A 25 4.57 3.77 -1.35
CA LEU A 25 5.61 2.94 -0.73
C LEU A 25 6.05 3.47 0.66
N GLU A 26 5.76 4.73 0.95
CA GLU A 26 6.06 5.39 2.24
C GLU A 26 5.00 5.14 3.32
N VAL A 27 3.98 4.30 3.06
CA VAL A 27 3.01 3.85 4.07
C VAL A 27 3.77 3.30 5.29
N PRO A 28 3.62 3.87 6.51
CA PRO A 28 4.32 3.40 7.70
C PRO A 28 4.15 1.89 7.93
N GLY A 29 5.17 1.20 8.41
CA GLY A 29 5.15 -0.24 8.63
C GLY A 29 5.22 -1.12 7.37
N LEU A 30 4.96 -0.59 6.16
CA LEU A 30 4.93 -1.37 4.92
C LEU A 30 6.28 -2.05 4.61
N TYR A 31 7.39 -1.46 5.04
CA TYR A 31 8.74 -1.99 4.83
C TYR A 31 9.00 -3.36 5.49
N LYS A 32 8.16 -3.77 6.45
CA LYS A 32 8.26 -5.06 7.15
C LYS A 32 7.77 -6.23 6.29
N PHE A 33 7.03 -5.97 5.22
CA PHE A 33 6.30 -6.99 4.46
C PHE A 33 6.91 -7.15 3.08
N SER A 34 7.08 -8.39 2.62
CA SER A 34 7.20 -8.67 1.19
C SER A 34 5.89 -9.27 0.69
N TYR A 35 5.47 -8.87 -0.50
CA TYR A 35 4.20 -9.27 -1.08
C TYR A 35 4.36 -9.55 -2.57
N GLU A 36 3.85 -10.69 -2.98
CA GLU A 36 3.63 -11.04 -4.38
C GLU A 36 2.13 -11.34 -4.52
N ASN A 37 1.48 -10.83 -5.57
CA ASN A 37 0.02 -10.94 -5.67
C ASN A 37 -0.55 -12.35 -5.57
N LYS A 38 0.20 -13.35 -6.06
CA LYS A 38 -0.17 -14.77 -5.98
C LYS A 38 -0.34 -15.28 -4.55
N ASP A 39 0.32 -14.63 -3.58
CA ASP A 39 0.32 -15.03 -2.17
C ASP A 39 -0.79 -14.34 -1.37
N GLY A 40 -1.52 -13.42 -2.01
CA GLY A 40 -2.55 -12.60 -1.36
C GLY A 40 -1.96 -11.51 -0.46
N VAL A 41 -2.83 -10.63 0.02
CA VAL A 41 -2.48 -9.51 0.88
C VAL A 41 -2.73 -9.90 2.33
N SER A 42 -1.73 -9.77 3.21
CA SER A 42 -1.92 -10.03 4.64
C SER A 42 -2.74 -8.93 5.32
N ALA A 43 -3.46 -9.29 6.39
CA ALA A 43 -4.25 -8.33 7.13
C ALA A 43 -3.36 -7.30 7.85
N GLU A 44 -2.19 -7.69 8.33
CA GLU A 44 -1.19 -6.82 8.97
C GLU A 44 -0.68 -5.73 8.02
N MET A 45 -0.36 -6.09 6.78
CA MET A 45 0.06 -5.11 5.79
C MET A 45 -1.11 -4.20 5.39
N ALA A 46 -2.31 -4.78 5.24
CA ALA A 46 -3.51 -4.04 4.88
C ALA A 46 -3.96 -3.05 5.98
N THR A 47 -3.72 -3.34 7.27
CA THR A 47 -4.07 -2.40 8.35
C THR A 47 -3.31 -1.07 8.22
N HIS A 48 -2.02 -1.12 7.90
CA HIS A 48 -1.22 0.09 7.67
C HIS A 48 -1.70 0.89 6.46
N VAL A 49 -2.03 0.21 5.36
CA VAL A 49 -2.56 0.88 4.16
C VAL A 49 -3.94 1.48 4.42
N ALA A 50 -4.81 0.80 5.18
CA ALA A 50 -6.13 1.33 5.54
C ALA A 50 -6.01 2.63 6.34
N VAL A 51 -5.12 2.67 7.34
CA VAL A 51 -4.85 3.89 8.11
C VAL A 51 -4.31 5.01 7.23
N TRP A 52 -3.35 4.71 6.35
CA TRP A 52 -2.79 5.70 5.45
C TRP A 52 -3.80 6.24 4.43
N MET A 53 -4.66 5.40 3.87
CA MET A 53 -5.74 5.83 2.97
C MET A 53 -6.72 6.76 3.68
N ALA A 54 -7.15 6.41 4.90
CA ALA A 54 -8.03 7.26 5.70
C ALA A 54 -7.37 8.60 6.08
N ALA A 55 -6.06 8.62 6.35
CA ALA A 55 -5.33 9.84 6.65
C ALA A 55 -5.20 10.79 5.43
N ARG A 56 -5.18 10.25 4.21
CA ARG A 56 -5.13 11.05 2.97
C ARG A 56 -6.42 11.81 2.70
N GLU A 57 -7.55 11.28 3.15
CA GLU A 57 -8.87 11.91 2.96
C GLU A 57 -9.16 13.00 4.01
N ASP A 58 -8.11 13.52 4.68
CA ASP A 58 -8.20 14.53 5.74
C ASP A 58 -9.17 14.10 6.84
N ILE A 59 -8.77 13.11 7.66
CA ILE A 59 -9.51 12.40 8.74
C ILE A 59 -10.79 13.14 9.22
N LYS A 60 -11.84 13.16 8.39
CA LYS A 60 -13.12 13.78 8.70
C LYS A 60 -14.05 12.66 9.12
N GLY A 61 -13.85 12.23 10.36
CA GLY A 61 -14.56 11.12 10.94
C GLY A 61 -13.58 10.10 11.49
N THR A 62 -13.88 9.62 12.70
CA THR A 62 -13.16 8.50 13.30
C THR A 62 -13.76 7.17 12.87
N SER A 63 -14.87 7.16 12.13
CA SER A 63 -15.65 5.98 11.76
C SER A 63 -15.93 5.95 10.27
N PHE A 64 -15.58 4.84 9.61
CA PHE A 64 -15.64 4.66 8.17
C PHE A 64 -16.47 3.42 7.85
N PRO A 65 -17.47 3.51 6.94
CA PRO A 65 -18.18 2.33 6.46
C PRO A 65 -17.20 1.28 5.92
N SER A 66 -17.41 0.02 6.29
CA SER A 66 -16.47 -1.05 5.92
C SER A 66 -16.35 -1.27 4.41
N GLY A 67 -17.38 -0.91 3.63
CA GLY A 67 -17.33 -0.93 2.17
C GLY A 67 -16.30 0.05 1.61
N THR A 68 -16.20 1.25 2.17
CA THR A 68 -15.23 2.29 1.75
C THR A 68 -13.80 1.81 1.95
N VAL A 69 -13.47 1.38 3.18
CA VAL A 69 -12.11 0.92 3.50
C VAL A 69 -11.70 -0.30 2.66
N VAL A 70 -12.61 -1.27 2.46
CA VAL A 70 -12.31 -2.45 1.63
C VAL A 70 -12.13 -2.06 0.15
N LEU A 71 -12.90 -1.08 -0.35
CA LEU A 71 -12.75 -0.58 -1.71
C LEU A 71 -11.41 0.15 -1.89
N ASP A 72 -10.97 0.93 -0.91
CA ASP A 72 -9.69 1.63 -0.99
C ASP A 72 -8.49 0.70 -0.93
N LEU A 73 -8.56 -0.34 -0.10
CA LEU A 73 -7.59 -1.44 -0.14
C LEU A 73 -7.61 -2.15 -1.50
N PHE A 74 -8.80 -2.39 -2.05
CA PHE A 74 -8.92 -2.95 -3.39
C PHE A 74 -8.27 -2.03 -4.44
N LYS A 75 -8.47 -0.71 -4.40
CA LYS A 75 -7.79 0.24 -5.30
C LYS A 75 -6.28 0.19 -5.13
N TYR A 76 -5.79 0.18 -3.89
CA TYR A 76 -4.36 0.17 -3.57
C TYR A 76 -3.65 -1.08 -4.07
N TYR A 77 -4.19 -2.28 -3.83
CA TYR A 77 -3.55 -3.54 -4.27
C TYR A 77 -4.01 -3.97 -5.67
N GLY A 78 -5.13 -3.43 -6.14
CA GLY A 78 -5.91 -3.93 -7.28
C GLY A 78 -6.20 -5.42 -7.18
N GLN A 79 -6.51 -5.89 -5.97
CA GLN A 79 -7.09 -7.18 -5.63
C GLN A 79 -7.80 -7.10 -4.28
N THR A 80 -8.69 -8.05 -3.99
CA THR A 80 -9.40 -8.12 -2.71
C THR A 80 -8.48 -8.58 -1.59
N VAL A 81 -8.48 -7.84 -0.47
CA VAL A 81 -7.86 -8.32 0.78
C VAL A 81 -8.84 -9.23 1.50
N VAL A 82 -8.68 -10.54 1.29
CA VAL A 82 -9.60 -11.55 1.82
C VAL A 82 -9.63 -11.52 3.35
N ASN A 83 -10.83 -11.59 3.92
CA ASN A 83 -11.06 -11.64 5.38
C ASN A 83 -10.50 -10.44 6.18
N PHE A 84 -10.23 -9.30 5.54
CA PHE A 84 -9.68 -8.14 6.24
C PHE A 84 -10.54 -7.71 7.44
N LYS A 85 -11.87 -7.61 7.27
CA LYS A 85 -12.80 -7.22 8.36
C LYS A 85 -12.64 -8.11 9.60
N SER A 86 -12.67 -9.43 9.41
CA SER A 86 -12.57 -10.41 10.50
C SER A 86 -11.19 -10.43 11.16
N ASN A 87 -10.13 -10.10 10.42
CA ASN A 87 -8.75 -10.19 10.91
C ASN A 87 -8.15 -8.85 11.36
N CYS A 88 -8.79 -7.72 11.05
CA CYS A 88 -8.27 -6.37 11.30
C CYS A 88 -7.84 -6.17 12.77
N ASN A 89 -8.68 -6.53 13.73
CA ASN A 89 -8.38 -6.30 15.15
C ASN A 89 -7.20 -7.14 15.66
N ALA A 90 -7.04 -8.36 15.14
CA ALA A 90 -5.91 -9.22 15.50
C ALA A 90 -4.61 -8.71 14.85
N ALA A 91 -4.68 -8.31 13.58
CA ALA A 91 -3.59 -7.73 12.83
C ALA A 91 -3.08 -6.42 13.48
N ALA A 92 -4.00 -5.52 13.84
CA ALA A 92 -3.66 -4.25 14.49
C ALA A 92 -2.96 -4.46 15.85
N LYS A 93 -3.37 -5.48 16.62
CA LYS A 93 -2.68 -5.85 17.87
C LYS A 93 -1.26 -6.35 17.60
N LYS A 94 -1.08 -7.20 16.59
CA LYS A 94 0.22 -7.77 16.22
C LYS A 94 1.20 -6.70 15.71
N GLU A 95 0.71 -5.73 14.95
CA GLU A 95 1.49 -4.59 14.47
C GLU A 95 1.60 -3.44 15.49
N ASN A 96 1.00 -3.59 16.68
CA ASN A 96 0.99 -2.60 17.75
C ASN A 96 0.40 -1.23 17.34
N ILE A 97 -0.69 -1.25 16.58
CA ILE A 97 -1.47 -0.08 16.12
C ILE A 97 -2.96 -0.19 16.49
N TYR A 98 -3.28 -0.97 17.52
CA TYR A 98 -4.65 -1.27 17.96
C TYR A 98 -5.39 -0.06 18.55
N ASP A 99 -4.68 1.00 18.94
CA ASP A 99 -5.24 2.29 19.35
C ASP A 99 -5.58 3.19 18.14
N ILE A 100 -5.08 2.83 16.95
CA ILE A 100 -5.26 3.58 15.72
C ILE A 100 -6.44 3.05 14.92
N ILE A 101 -6.49 1.73 14.67
CA ILE A 101 -7.50 1.09 13.84
C ILE A 101 -8.19 -0.08 14.56
N SER A 102 -9.52 -0.13 14.44
CA SER A 102 -10.33 -1.27 14.84
C SER A 102 -11.55 -1.45 13.94
N TYR A 103 -12.16 -2.63 13.98
CA TYR A 103 -13.38 -2.97 13.25
C TYR A 103 -14.49 -3.39 14.22
N SER A 104 -15.68 -2.81 14.07
CA SER A 104 -16.92 -3.24 14.73
C SER A 104 -17.76 -4.07 13.78
N ASN A 105 -17.94 -5.36 14.08
CA ASN A 105 -18.83 -6.21 13.28
C ASN A 105 -20.31 -5.83 13.47
N LYS A 106 -20.66 -5.30 14.64
CA LYS A 106 -22.03 -4.87 14.95
C LYS A 106 -22.47 -3.72 14.06
N ASP A 107 -21.61 -2.72 13.90
CA ASP A 107 -21.92 -1.49 13.18
C ASP A 107 -21.39 -1.52 11.73
N SER A 108 -20.60 -2.54 11.39
CA SER A 108 -19.92 -2.72 10.10
C SER A 108 -19.05 -1.53 9.68
N VAL A 109 -18.35 -0.94 10.65
CA VAL A 109 -17.46 0.22 10.47
C VAL A 109 -16.04 -0.09 10.94
N PHE A 110 -15.08 0.58 10.31
CA PHE A 110 -13.73 0.71 10.85
C PHE A 110 -13.63 2.02 11.62
N THR A 111 -13.08 1.97 12.82
CA THR A 111 -12.71 3.17 13.56
C THR A 111 -11.24 3.45 13.32
N ILE A 112 -10.89 4.60 12.73
CA ILE A 112 -9.51 5.06 12.50
C ILE A 112 -9.35 6.44 13.15
N THR A 113 -8.56 6.53 14.20
CA THR A 113 -8.53 7.71 15.08
C THR A 113 -7.48 8.76 14.70
N LYS A 114 -6.41 8.34 14.02
CA LYS A 114 -5.27 9.18 13.60
C LYS A 114 -4.49 8.46 12.50
N GLY A 115 -3.58 9.20 11.85
CA GLY A 115 -2.57 8.60 10.97
C GLY A 115 -1.40 8.00 11.77
N GLU A 116 -0.64 7.12 11.12
CA GLU A 116 0.65 6.66 11.64
C GLU A 116 1.76 7.68 11.38
N ALA A 117 2.73 7.74 12.29
CA ALA A 117 3.91 8.57 12.10
C ALA A 117 4.77 8.04 10.94
N LYS A 118 5.33 8.94 10.13
CA LYS A 118 6.21 8.58 9.02
C LYS A 118 7.45 7.82 9.55
N GLN A 119 7.72 6.64 8.98
CA GLN A 119 8.85 5.78 9.39
C GLN A 119 9.95 5.70 8.31
N GLN A 120 9.58 5.70 7.04
CA GLN A 120 10.49 5.61 5.92
C GLN A 120 10.22 6.67 4.84
N SER A 121 11.26 7.00 4.07
CA SER A 121 11.13 7.76 2.82
C SER A 121 11.69 6.96 1.66
N VAL A 122 11.08 7.09 0.48
CA VAL A 122 11.43 6.33 -0.72
C VAL A 122 11.75 7.28 -1.86
N LYS A 123 12.96 7.18 -2.40
CA LYS A 123 13.35 7.86 -3.64
C LYS A 123 13.33 6.85 -4.78
N ILE A 124 12.47 7.05 -5.78
CA ILE A 124 12.41 6.20 -6.97
C ILE A 124 13.63 6.49 -7.86
N ASN A 125 14.43 5.47 -8.14
CA ASN A 125 15.67 5.59 -8.90
C ASN A 125 15.54 5.08 -10.33
N ARG A 126 14.66 4.09 -10.55
CA ARG A 126 14.50 3.43 -11.83
C ARG A 126 13.07 2.93 -12.01
N VAL A 127 12.54 3.11 -13.21
CA VAL A 127 11.26 2.56 -13.66
C VAL A 127 11.50 1.75 -14.93
N GLU A 128 10.89 0.57 -14.99
CA GLU A 128 10.98 -0.35 -16.12
C GLU A 128 9.58 -0.77 -16.55
N SER A 129 9.23 -0.57 -17.82
CA SER A 129 8.00 -1.11 -18.40
C SER A 129 8.14 -2.62 -18.57
N LEU A 130 7.22 -3.36 -17.97
CA LEU A 130 7.18 -4.82 -18.03
C LEU A 130 6.35 -5.34 -19.22
N GLY A 131 5.78 -4.45 -20.03
CA GLY A 131 4.86 -4.79 -21.12
C GLY A 131 3.51 -5.31 -20.63
N ASN A 132 2.49 -5.18 -21.49
CA ASN A 132 1.09 -5.57 -21.24
C ASN A 132 0.42 -4.82 -20.06
N ASN A 133 -0.83 -4.37 -20.24
CA ASN A 133 -1.70 -3.85 -19.18
C ASN A 133 -1.12 -2.77 -18.23
N ASN A 134 -0.17 -1.97 -18.71
CA ASN A 134 0.46 -0.85 -17.98
C ASN A 134 1.17 -1.27 -16.66
N TYR A 135 1.86 -2.41 -16.66
CA TYR A 135 2.71 -2.82 -15.54
C TYR A 135 4.12 -2.22 -15.61
N TYR A 136 4.61 -1.79 -14.46
CA TYR A 136 5.95 -1.22 -14.31
C TYR A 136 6.63 -1.80 -13.08
N LYS A 137 7.92 -2.07 -13.19
CA LYS A 137 8.80 -2.31 -12.05
C LYS A 137 9.43 -1.00 -11.63
N VAL A 138 9.33 -0.68 -10.35
CA VAL A 138 9.98 0.48 -9.74
C VAL A 138 11.03 -0.01 -8.76
N THR A 139 12.20 0.61 -8.80
CA THR A 139 13.27 0.40 -7.82
C THR A 139 13.57 1.72 -7.14
N GLY A 140 13.53 1.73 -5.82
CA GLY A 140 13.80 2.92 -5.01
C GLY A 140 14.80 2.67 -3.90
N SER A 141 15.45 3.75 -3.46
CA SER A 141 16.26 3.80 -2.25
C SER A 141 15.39 4.18 -1.06
N VAL A 142 15.67 3.58 0.10
CA VAL A 142 14.92 3.77 1.34
C VAL A 142 15.80 4.46 2.38
N SER A 143 15.24 5.49 3.02
CA SER A 143 15.85 6.20 4.15
C SER A 143 14.85 6.31 5.32
N GLY A 144 15.31 6.73 6.49
CA GLY A 144 14.51 6.75 7.74
C GLY A 144 14.51 5.41 8.47
N GLU A 145 14.40 4.30 7.74
CA GLU A 145 14.46 2.95 8.31
C GLU A 145 15.88 2.35 8.22
N LYS A 146 16.31 1.62 9.27
CA LYS A 146 17.63 1.00 9.35
C LYS A 146 17.66 -0.39 8.73
N SER A 147 16.56 -1.14 8.86
CA SER A 147 16.44 -2.55 8.44
C SER A 147 16.35 -2.74 6.92
N CYS A 148 16.04 -1.70 6.15
CA CYS A 148 15.92 -1.74 4.70
C CYS A 148 16.56 -0.51 4.05
N LYS A 149 17.21 -0.69 2.89
CA LYS A 149 17.81 0.38 2.08
C LYS A 149 17.28 0.45 0.65
N LYS A 150 16.54 -0.56 0.21
CA LYS A 150 16.03 -0.68 -1.15
C LYS A 150 14.65 -1.31 -1.18
N VAL A 151 13.80 -0.76 -2.04
CA VAL A 151 12.51 -1.35 -2.40
C VAL A 151 12.46 -1.66 -3.88
N VAL A 152 11.89 -2.81 -4.21
CA VAL A 152 11.47 -3.17 -5.57
C VAL A 152 9.98 -3.42 -5.52
N ALA A 153 9.21 -2.71 -6.32
CA ALA A 153 7.77 -2.93 -6.43
C ALA A 153 7.35 -3.11 -7.88
N VAL A 154 6.31 -3.91 -8.09
CA VAL A 154 5.56 -3.95 -9.35
C VAL A 154 4.30 -3.11 -9.13
N VAL A 155 4.11 -2.11 -9.97
CA VAL A 155 2.94 -1.24 -9.96
C VAL A 155 2.18 -1.37 -11.27
N GLN A 156 0.87 -1.20 -11.22
CA GLN A 156 0.04 -1.04 -12.40
C GLN A 156 -0.48 0.38 -12.46
N LYS A 157 -0.27 1.08 -13.58
CA LYS A 157 -0.87 2.41 -13.78
C LYS A 157 -2.35 2.25 -14.10
N ASN A 158 -3.21 2.75 -13.22
CA ASN A 158 -4.65 2.63 -13.34
C ASN A 158 -5.14 3.57 -14.47
N ARG A 159 -6.05 3.09 -15.32
CA ARG A 159 -6.63 3.89 -16.41
C ARG A 159 -7.88 4.65 -16.00
N LEU A 160 -8.59 4.15 -14.99
CA LEU A 160 -9.90 4.66 -14.57
C LEU A 160 -9.86 5.36 -13.20
N ASP A 161 -9.00 4.91 -12.29
CA ASP A 161 -8.77 5.56 -11.00
C ASP A 161 -7.59 6.53 -11.11
N THR A 162 -7.90 7.82 -11.17
CA THR A 162 -6.92 8.90 -11.26
C THR A 162 -6.51 9.47 -9.90
N GLU A 163 -7.22 9.13 -8.82
CA GLU A 163 -6.96 9.66 -7.47
C GLU A 163 -5.71 9.01 -6.87
N LEU A 164 -5.68 7.68 -6.85
CA LEU A 164 -4.49 6.93 -6.47
C LEU A 164 -3.53 6.78 -7.66
N GLY A 165 -4.08 6.64 -8.88
CA GLY A 165 -3.34 6.59 -10.14
C GLY A 165 -2.58 5.28 -10.38
N PHE A 166 -2.26 4.53 -9.32
CA PHE A 166 -1.52 3.28 -9.36
C PHE A 166 -2.08 2.26 -8.38
N SER A 167 -1.79 0.98 -8.65
CA SER A 167 -1.96 -0.10 -7.68
C SER A 167 -0.65 -0.87 -7.49
N ILE A 168 -0.34 -1.26 -6.26
CA ILE A 168 0.82 -2.07 -5.90
C ILE A 168 0.48 -3.55 -6.06
N LYS A 169 1.21 -4.21 -6.95
CA LYS A 169 0.99 -5.60 -7.34
C LYS A 169 1.96 -6.57 -6.69
N ALA A 170 3.15 -6.08 -6.39
CA ALA A 170 4.14 -6.80 -5.63
C ALA A 170 5.13 -5.80 -5.03
N LEU A 171 5.76 -6.15 -3.92
CA LEU A 171 6.77 -5.34 -3.26
C LEU A 171 7.74 -6.24 -2.49
N LYS A 172 9.02 -5.87 -2.52
CA LYS A 172 10.10 -6.55 -1.83
C LYS A 172 11.08 -5.51 -1.29
N TRP A 173 11.37 -5.60 0.00
CA TRP A 173 12.31 -4.74 0.70
C TRP A 173 13.61 -5.50 0.98
N SER A 174 14.74 -4.80 0.90
CA SER A 174 16.10 -5.34 1.14
C SER A 174 17.08 -4.25 1.58
#